data_AF-A0A6N7I7S4-F1
#
_entry.id   AF-A0A6N7I7S4-F1
#
_cell.length_a   1.000
_cell.length_b   1.000
_cell.length_c   1.000
_cell.angle_alpha   90.00
_cell.angle_beta   90.00
_cell.angle_gamma   90.00
#
_symmetry.space_group_name_H-M   'P 1'
#
loop_
_entity.id
_entity.type
_entity.pdbx_description
1 polymer ?
#
loop_
_entity_poly.entity_id
_entity_poly.type
_entity_poly.pdbx_seq_one_letter_code
_entity_poly.pdbx_strand_id
1 'polypeptide(L)'
;MHRPEKFWRTEPDAPFATLLRAVEAHCHPEAYDEAYEDLQSWARDADTEEMRVFKQELRAALRDPSQVPEGALSTAAQYGDGSDEKFLRRLWRDLYGDEPVDPEAG
;
A
#
# COMPACT_ATOMS: atom_id res chain seq x y z
N MET A 1 11.95 -14.72 -15.12
CA MET A 1 10.49 -14.76 -15.28
C MET A 1 9.97 -13.38 -14.89
N HIS A 2 9.47 -12.59 -15.85
CA HIS A 2 8.79 -11.34 -15.51
C HIS A 2 7.40 -11.68 -14.97
N ARG A 3 7.09 -11.20 -13.77
CA ARG A 3 5.73 -11.28 -13.21
C ARG A 3 4.82 -10.35 -14.03
N PRO A 4 3.54 -10.69 -14.27
CA PRO A 4 2.63 -9.80 -14.97
C PRO A 4 2.48 -8.45 -14.24
N GLU A 5 2.27 -7.37 -15.00
CA GLU A 5 2.19 -5.98 -14.52
C GLU A 5 1.13 -5.75 -13.44
N LYS A 6 0.13 -6.65 -13.31
CA LYS A 6 -0.93 -6.60 -12.29
C LYS A 6 -1.13 -7.94 -11.57
N PHE A 7 -0.04 -8.63 -11.23
CA PHE A 7 -0.07 -9.96 -10.61
C PHE A 7 -0.97 -10.03 -9.35
N TRP A 8 -1.06 -8.93 -8.58
CA TRP A 8 -1.88 -8.84 -7.37
C TRP A 8 -3.38 -9.05 -7.62
N ARG A 9 -3.85 -8.91 -8.87
CA ARG A 9 -5.24 -9.22 -9.25
C ARG A 9 -5.51 -10.71 -9.40
N THR A 10 -4.48 -11.52 -9.64
CA THR A 10 -4.60 -12.96 -9.93
C THR A 10 -3.93 -13.85 -8.89
N GLU A 11 -2.95 -13.32 -8.15
CA GLU A 11 -2.18 -14.03 -7.12
C GLU A 11 -2.39 -13.34 -5.76
N PRO A 12 -3.43 -13.71 -5.00
CA PRO A 12 -3.73 -13.02 -3.76
C PRO A 12 -2.71 -13.26 -2.64
N ASP A 13 -2.01 -14.40 -2.69
CA ASP A 13 -0.97 -14.79 -1.72
C ASP A 13 0.43 -14.31 -2.11
N ALA A 14 0.55 -13.55 -3.20
CA ALA A 14 1.84 -13.00 -3.61
C ALA A 14 2.28 -11.87 -2.66
N PRO A 15 3.60 -11.71 -2.43
CA PRO A 15 4.11 -10.62 -1.59
C PRO A 15 3.67 -9.25 -2.13
N PHE A 16 3.25 -8.38 -1.22
CA PHE A 16 2.72 -7.03 -1.48
C PHE A 16 1.38 -7.01 -2.22
N ALA A 17 0.73 -8.15 -2.45
CA ALA A 17 -0.52 -8.19 -3.20
C ALA A 17 -1.69 -7.54 -2.46
N THR A 18 -1.68 -7.54 -1.13
CA THR A 18 -2.73 -6.89 -0.33
C THR A 18 -2.54 -5.38 -0.36
N LEU A 19 -1.31 -4.90 -0.18
CA LEU A 19 -0.93 -3.49 -0.34
C LEU A 19 -1.32 -2.97 -1.73
N LEU A 20 -0.91 -3.66 -2.80
CA LEU A 20 -1.16 -3.23 -4.17
C LEU A 20 -2.64 -3.23 -4.52
N ARG A 21 -3.43 -4.19 -4.02
CA ARG A 21 -4.89 -4.20 -4.21
C ARG A 21 -5.57 -3.04 -3.49
N ALA A 22 -5.21 -2.79 -2.24
CA ALA A 22 -5.78 -1.67 -1.49
C ALA A 22 -5.40 -0.33 -2.12
N VAL A 23 -4.14 -0.17 -2.55
CA VAL A 23 -3.69 1.03 -3.25
C VAL A 23 -4.44 1.21 -4.57
N GLU A 24 -4.64 0.15 -5.35
CA GLU A 24 -5.42 0.21 -6.60
C GLU A 24 -6.90 0.53 -6.37
N ALA A 25 -7.49 -0.02 -5.31
CA ALA A 25 -8.90 0.21 -5.01
C ALA A 25 -9.20 1.62 -4.46
N HIS A 26 -8.26 2.21 -3.72
CA HIS A 26 -8.52 3.40 -2.92
C HIS A 26 -7.68 4.63 -3.28
N CYS A 27 -6.52 4.45 -3.90
CA CYS A 27 -5.60 5.55 -4.23
C CYS A 27 -5.54 5.85 -5.74
N HIS A 28 -6.11 4.99 -6.58
CA HIS A 28 -6.12 5.16 -8.03
C HIS A 28 -7.05 6.31 -8.44
N PRO A 29 -6.71 7.13 -9.46
CA PRO A 29 -7.54 8.26 -9.90
C PRO A 29 -8.92 7.85 -10.44
N GLU A 30 -9.10 6.60 -10.84
CA GLU A 30 -10.40 6.03 -11.25
C GLU A 30 -11.18 5.40 -10.09
N ALA A 31 -10.67 5.45 -8.85
CA ALA A 31 -11.44 5.08 -7.68
C ALA A 31 -12.60 6.07 -7.47
N TYR A 32 -13.65 5.63 -6.76
CA TYR A 32 -14.77 6.52 -6.41
C TYR A 32 -14.32 7.59 -5.41
N ASP A 33 -15.02 8.73 -5.36
CA ASP A 33 -14.58 9.94 -4.62
C ASP A 33 -14.23 9.68 -3.15
N GLU A 34 -14.97 8.80 -2.46
CA GLU A 34 -14.79 8.51 -1.03
C GLU A 34 -13.83 7.34 -0.75
N ALA A 35 -13.27 6.71 -1.80
CA ALA A 35 -12.48 5.50 -1.64
C ALA A 35 -11.24 5.71 -0.75
N TYR A 36 -10.63 6.88 -0.82
CA TYR A 36 -9.48 7.21 0.02
C TYR A 36 -9.87 7.39 1.50
N GLU A 37 -11.04 7.98 1.77
CA GLU A 37 -11.57 8.15 3.12
C GLU A 37 -11.96 6.79 3.73
N ASP A 38 -12.50 5.88 2.92
CA ASP A 38 -12.79 4.52 3.33
C ASP A 38 -11.51 3.75 3.70
N LEU A 39 -10.41 3.93 2.97
CA LEU A 39 -9.12 3.35 3.36
C LEU A 39 -8.63 3.89 4.71
N GLN A 40 -8.81 5.19 4.97
CA GLN A 40 -8.47 5.78 6.27
C GLN A 40 -9.34 5.23 7.40
N SER A 41 -10.65 5.09 7.18
CA SER A 41 -11.54 4.49 8.18
C SER A 41 -11.21 3.02 8.42
N TRP A 42 -10.97 2.26 7.34
CA TRP A 42 -10.55 0.87 7.43
C TRP A 42 -9.25 0.72 8.24
N ALA A 43 -8.25 1.59 8.03
CA ALA A 43 -7.00 1.59 8.78
C ALA A 43 -7.16 1.94 10.27
N ARG A 44 -8.20 2.69 10.65
CA ARG A 44 -8.49 3.09 12.04
C ARG A 44 -9.31 2.05 12.79
N ASP A 45 -10.32 1.49 12.15
CA ASP A 45 -11.38 0.72 12.81
C ASP A 45 -11.27 -0.79 12.60
N ALA A 46 -10.58 -1.25 11.56
CA ALA A 46 -10.56 -2.67 11.22
C ALA A 46 -9.38 -3.42 11.84
N ASP A 47 -9.66 -4.21 12.87
CA ASP A 47 -8.71 -5.24 13.36
C ASP A 47 -8.90 -6.57 12.61
N THR A 48 -8.84 -6.50 11.28
CA THR A 48 -8.97 -7.67 10.40
C THR A 48 -7.61 -8.24 10.02
N GLU A 49 -7.57 -9.53 9.66
CA GLU A 49 -6.33 -10.14 9.15
C GLU A 49 -5.81 -9.40 7.91
N GLU A 50 -6.71 -9.02 7.00
CA GLU A 50 -6.36 -8.26 5.79
C GLU A 50 -5.72 -6.90 6.13
N MET A 51 -6.26 -6.14 7.09
CA MET A 51 -5.66 -4.87 7.54
C MET A 51 -4.30 -5.08 8.20
N ARG A 52 -4.13 -6.16 8.98
CA ARG A 52 -2.82 -6.48 9.58
C ARG A 52 -1.79 -6.83 8.50
N VAL A 53 -2.16 -7.61 7.49
CA VAL A 53 -1.30 -7.93 6.34
C VAL A 53 -0.97 -6.65 5.56
N PHE A 54 -1.96 -5.83 5.24
CA PHE A 54 -1.77 -4.53 4.59
C PHE A 54 -0.74 -3.67 5.33
N LYS A 55 -0.91 -3.50 6.66
CA LYS A 55 0.00 -2.70 7.49
C LYS A 55 1.41 -3.27 7.52
N GLN A 56 1.55 -4.60 7.56
CA GLN A 56 2.86 -5.27 7.51
C GLN A 56 3.55 -5.09 6.16
N GLU A 57 2.83 -5.26 5.05
CA GLU A 57 3.35 -5.08 3.70
C GLU A 57 3.75 -3.62 3.45
N LEU A 58 2.95 -2.66 3.91
CA LEU A 58 3.28 -1.23 3.84
C LEU A 58 4.55 -0.91 4.64
N ARG A 59 4.70 -1.45 5.86
CA ARG A 59 5.94 -1.31 6.65
C ARG A 59 7.14 -1.90 5.93
N ALA A 60 7.02 -3.10 5.36
CA ALA A 60 8.10 -3.75 4.63
C ALA A 60 8.51 -2.92 3.40
N ALA A 61 7.54 -2.42 2.65
CA ALA A 61 7.79 -1.54 1.49
C ALA A 61 8.44 -0.21 1.89
N LEU A 62 8.13 0.35 3.07
CA LEU A 62 8.77 1.55 3.59
C LEU A 62 10.22 1.33 4.03
N ARG A 63 10.53 0.14 4.58
CA ARG A 63 11.90 -0.23 4.96
C ARG A 63 12.77 -0.49 3.75
N ASP A 64 12.22 -1.16 2.75
CA ASP A 64 12.92 -1.54 1.53
C ASP A 64 11.97 -1.55 0.32
N PRO A 65 11.85 -0.41 -0.37
CA PRO A 65 10.99 -0.29 -1.55
C PRO A 65 11.38 -1.24 -2.69
N SER A 66 12.63 -1.73 -2.72
CA SER A 66 13.11 -2.62 -3.78
C SER A 66 12.49 -4.03 -3.73
N GLN A 67 11.85 -4.38 -2.60
CA GLN A 67 11.10 -5.64 -2.48
C GLN A 67 9.76 -5.59 -3.21
N VAL A 68 9.21 -4.40 -3.40
CA VAL A 68 8.01 -4.22 -4.22
C VAL A 68 8.44 -4.35 -5.68
N PRO A 69 7.75 -5.19 -6.48
CA PRO A 69 8.07 -5.33 -7.90
C PRO A 69 8.08 -3.96 -8.59
N GLU A 70 9.14 -3.69 -9.36
CA GLU A 70 9.35 -2.41 -10.03
C GLU A 70 8.12 -2.01 -10.85
N GLY A 71 7.66 -0.76 -10.67
CA GLY A 71 6.51 -0.21 -11.38
C GLY A 71 5.15 -0.68 -10.87
N ALA A 72 5.06 -1.65 -9.95
CA ALA A 72 3.78 -2.16 -9.45
C ALA A 72 2.99 -1.08 -8.68
N LEU A 73 3.66 -0.34 -7.78
CA LEU A 73 3.03 0.75 -7.01
C LEU A 73 2.58 1.90 -7.91
N SER A 74 3.44 2.32 -8.83
CA SER A 74 3.06 3.32 -9.85
C SER A 74 1.88 2.86 -10.70
N THR A 75 1.81 1.57 -11.04
CA THR A 75 0.70 0.99 -11.80
C THR A 75 -0.58 0.92 -10.97
N ALA A 76 -0.48 0.60 -9.68
CA ALA A 76 -1.61 0.48 -8.78
C ALA A 76 -2.21 1.85 -8.41
N ALA A 77 -1.40 2.85 -8.07
CA ALA A 77 -1.91 4.15 -7.63
C ALA A 77 -1.96 5.23 -8.71
N GLN A 78 -1.20 5.09 -9.80
CA GLN A 78 -0.98 6.18 -10.79
C GLN A 78 -0.67 7.53 -10.13
N TYR A 79 0.09 7.53 -9.03
CA TYR A 79 0.42 8.76 -8.32
C TYR A 79 1.34 9.65 -9.20
N GLY A 80 1.05 10.95 -9.25
CA GLY A 80 1.85 11.94 -9.99
C GLY A 80 3.03 12.51 -9.19
N ASP A 81 3.14 12.16 -7.90
CA ASP A 81 3.97 12.85 -6.90
C ASP A 81 5.46 12.43 -6.84
N GLY A 82 5.92 11.59 -7.78
CA GLY A 82 7.34 11.26 -7.93
C GLY A 82 7.68 9.77 -7.75
N SER A 83 8.28 9.41 -6.62
CA SER A 83 8.87 8.06 -6.38
C SER A 83 8.05 7.22 -5.40
N ASP A 84 8.12 5.89 -5.51
CA ASP A 84 7.44 4.92 -4.63
C ASP A 84 7.65 5.24 -3.14
N GLU A 85 8.87 5.60 -2.74
CA GLU A 85 9.19 5.95 -1.36
C GLU A 85 8.38 7.15 -0.83
N LYS A 86 8.23 8.21 -1.64
CA LYS A 86 7.46 9.39 -1.24
C LYS A 86 5.98 9.07 -1.10
N PHE A 87 5.46 8.30 -2.05
CA PHE A 87 4.09 7.83 -2.01
C PHE A 87 3.82 7.00 -0.75
N LEU A 88 4.67 6.00 -0.47
CA LEU A 88 4.51 5.14 0.71
C LEU A 88 4.59 5.91 2.02
N ARG A 89 5.52 6.87 2.16
CA ARG A 89 5.63 7.70 3.37
C ARG A 89 4.41 8.58 3.58
N ARG A 90 3.89 9.18 2.51
CA ARG A 90 2.64 9.96 2.57
C ARG A 90 1.48 9.06 2.98
N LEU A 91 1.32 7.90 2.33
CA LEU A 91 0.27 6.95 2.64
C LEU A 91 0.32 6.51 4.11
N TRP A 92 1.51 6.16 4.63
CA TRP A 92 1.68 5.81 6.04
C TRP A 92 1.20 6.92 6.97
N ARG A 93 1.60 8.16 6.69
CA ARG A 93 1.22 9.32 7.49
C ARG A 93 -0.29 9.57 7.45
N ASP A 94 -0.91 9.41 6.29
CA ASP A 94 -2.34 9.63 6.12
C ASP A 94 -3.18 8.57 6.84
N LEU A 95 -2.67 7.33 6.95
CA LEU A 95 -3.36 6.21 7.61
C LEU A 95 -3.08 6.10 9.11
N TYR A 96 -1.82 6.27 9.53
CA TYR A 96 -1.37 5.99 10.90
C TYR A 96 -0.74 7.21 11.62
N GLY A 97 -0.70 8.37 10.96
CA GLY A 97 -0.13 9.58 11.54
C GLY A 97 1.38 9.46 11.78
N ASP A 98 1.82 9.77 13.00
CA ASP A 98 3.22 9.71 13.44
C ASP A 98 3.61 8.35 14.05
N GLU A 99 2.81 7.30 13.84
CA GLU A 99 3.19 5.94 14.30
C GLU A 99 4.54 5.54 13.69
N PRO A 100 5.49 4.99 14.48
CA PRO A 100 6.77 4.56 13.93
C PRO A 100 6.59 3.40 12.95
N VAL A 101 7.24 3.50 11.79
CA VAL A 101 7.26 2.41 10.79
C VAL A 101 7.95 1.16 11.35
N ASP A 102 8.83 1.32 12.33
CA ASP A 102 9.47 0.22 13.06
C ASP A 102 9.22 0.37 14.56
N PRO A 103 8.42 -0.50 15.20
CA PRO A 103 8.21 -0.44 16.64
C PRO A 103 9.46 -0.82 17.44
N GLU A 104 10.47 -1.44 16.81
CA GLU A 104 11.71 -1.90 17.45
C GLU A 104 12.88 -0.90 17.29
N ALA A 105 12.66 0.25 16.63
CA ALA A 105 13.66 1.32 16.50
C ALA A 105 13.58 2.34 17.66
N GLY A 106 13.32 1.85 18.87
CA GLY A 106 13.26 2.60 20.13
C GLY A 106 14.41 2.27 21.07
#